data_AF-A0A2H6G0D6-F1
#
_entry.id   AF-A0A2H6G0D6-F1
#
_cell.length_a   1.000
_cell.length_b   1.000
_cell.length_c   1.000
_cell.angle_alpha   90.00
_cell.angle_beta   90.00
_cell.angle_gamma   90.00
#
_symmetry.space_group_name_H-M   'P 1'
#
loop_
_entity.id
_entity.type
_entity.pdbx_description
1 polymer ?
#
loop_
_entity_poly.entity_id
_entity_poly.type
_entity_poly.pdbx_seq_one_letter_code
_entity_poly.pdbx_strand_id
1 'polypeptide(L)'
;MKRLFILTALGFFLVGCATNQNSVKKRFLSDVKAGSTLRVNSPLTVPAGEVRASLQFSKQLRTPGEVNKWEPYCQMVVNTIDKQDKEIPAIDFRITRVVRDQEPFTRIKNSKRTMIASTSDDLSFLSSSAITTWLIKTYLYLESDQYPDIYRLVCGQAWDSYLSRRMYMEEFNDAVGTYLSILPAESK
;
A
#
# COMPACT_ATOMS: atom_id res chain seq x y z
N MET A 1 57.66 29.36 21.64
CA MET A 1 56.31 29.85 21.29
C MET A 1 55.71 29.10 20.09
N LYS A 2 55.80 27.75 20.04
CA LYS A 2 55.27 26.92 18.93
C LYS A 2 54.35 25.79 19.40
N ARG A 3 54.25 25.57 20.72
CA ARG A 3 53.43 24.51 21.34
C ARG A 3 52.05 24.99 21.79
N LEU A 4 51.80 26.30 21.82
CA LEU A 4 50.52 26.87 22.26
C LEU A 4 49.45 26.91 21.15
N PHE A 5 49.83 26.71 19.89
CA PHE A 5 48.92 26.74 18.74
C PHE A 5 48.30 25.36 18.41
N ILE A 6 48.77 24.29 19.04
CA ILE A 6 48.27 22.93 18.74
C ILE A 6 47.07 22.55 19.63
N LEU A 7 46.90 23.22 20.77
CA LEU A 7 45.82 22.91 21.72
C LEU A 7 44.47 23.56 21.40
N THR A 8 44.43 24.60 20.55
CA THR A 8 43.18 25.25 20.14
C THR A 8 42.50 24.62 18.92
N ALA A 9 43.18 23.74 18.18
CA ALA A 9 42.61 23.07 17.01
C ALA A 9 41.81 21.80 17.33
N LEU A 10 41.91 21.26 18.56
CA LEU A 10 41.27 19.98 18.93
C LEU A 10 39.87 20.14 19.54
N GLY A 11 39.45 21.37 19.86
CA GLY A 11 38.14 21.63 20.49
C GLY A 11 36.96 21.70 19.52
N PHE A 12 37.20 21.91 18.22
CA PHE A 12 36.14 22.20 17.24
C PHE A 12 35.55 20.98 16.52
N PHE A 13 36.01 19.76 16.80
CA PHE A 13 35.53 18.54 16.13
C PHE A 13 34.48 17.73 16.91
N LEU A 14 34.08 18.14 18.12
CA LEU A 14 33.14 17.38 18.95
C LEU A 14 31.68 17.86 18.89
N VAL A 15 31.34 18.83 18.04
CA VAL A 15 29.94 19.23 17.79
C VAL A 15 29.45 18.60 16.47
N GLY A 16 29.65 17.29 16.34
CA GLY A 16 29.21 16.50 15.19
C GLY A 16 27.99 15.65 15.52
N CYS A 17 26.81 16.16 15.16
CA CYS A 17 25.56 15.42 14.99
C CYS A 17 25.08 14.53 16.15
N ALA A 18 24.59 15.13 17.24
CA ALA A 18 23.46 14.52 17.96
C ALA A 18 22.20 14.68 17.09
N THR A 19 22.07 13.88 16.03
CA THR A 19 20.80 13.72 15.32
C THR A 19 19.83 13.10 16.30
N ASN A 20 18.97 13.96 16.86
CA ASN A 20 17.86 13.55 17.70
C ASN A 20 17.01 12.56 16.88
N GLN A 21 17.13 11.27 17.17
CA GLN A 21 16.26 10.23 16.62
C GLN A 21 14.88 10.42 17.27
N ASN A 22 14.19 11.50 16.89
CA ASN A 22 12.75 11.56 17.00
C ASN A 22 12.25 10.46 16.06
N SER A 23 12.06 9.25 16.58
CA SER A 23 11.41 8.18 15.86
C SER A 23 10.05 8.72 15.42
N VAL A 24 9.91 9.03 14.13
CA VAL A 24 8.65 9.49 13.56
C VAL A 24 7.61 8.45 13.95
N LYS A 25 6.57 8.88 14.67
CA LYS A 25 5.50 7.99 15.12
C LYS A 25 4.85 7.42 13.88
N LYS A 26 5.21 6.18 13.53
CA LYS A 26 4.69 5.49 12.33
C LYS A 26 3.18 5.42 12.44
N ARG A 27 2.48 6.11 11.54
CA ARG A 27 1.01 6.15 11.50
C ARG A 27 0.53 5.08 10.53
N PHE A 28 -0.48 4.30 10.90
CA PHE A 28 -1.07 3.35 9.97
C PHE A 28 -2.12 4.04 9.10
N LEU A 29 -2.27 3.59 7.85
CA LEU A 29 -3.36 4.04 6.99
C LEU A 29 -4.73 3.78 7.63
N SER A 30 -4.86 2.67 8.36
CA SER A 30 -6.08 2.34 9.10
C SER A 30 -6.43 3.32 10.23
N ASP A 31 -5.52 4.22 10.61
CA ASP A 31 -5.75 5.21 11.66
C ASP A 31 -6.36 6.52 11.10
N VAL A 32 -6.59 6.59 9.79
CA VAL A 32 -7.42 7.63 9.15
C VAL A 32 -8.82 7.61 9.75
N LYS A 33 -9.38 8.78 10.02
CA LYS A 33 -10.69 8.92 10.67
C LYS A 33 -11.76 9.17 9.63
N ALA A 34 -12.96 8.63 9.88
CA ALA A 34 -14.15 9.06 9.16
C ALA A 34 -14.31 10.59 9.26
N GLY A 35 -14.82 11.22 8.20
CA GLY A 35 -14.85 12.66 8.03
C GLY A 35 -13.57 13.25 7.41
N SER A 36 -12.50 12.47 7.25
CA SER A 36 -11.35 12.88 6.43
C SER A 36 -11.72 12.91 4.95
N THR A 37 -10.94 13.61 4.14
CA THR A 37 -11.16 13.72 2.69
C THR A 37 -10.08 12.96 1.93
N LEU A 38 -10.47 12.09 1.00
CA LEU A 38 -9.57 11.56 -0.02
C LEU A 38 -9.66 12.48 -1.25
N ARG A 39 -8.57 13.17 -1.56
CA ARG A 39 -8.47 14.02 -2.74
C ARG A 39 -7.80 13.28 -3.88
N VAL A 40 -8.45 13.28 -5.05
CA VAL A 40 -7.86 12.87 -6.32
C VAL A 40 -7.23 14.11 -6.96
N ASN A 41 -5.91 14.19 -6.95
CA ASN A 41 -5.18 15.36 -7.50
C ASN A 41 -5.01 15.25 -9.02
N SER A 42 -5.08 14.05 -9.58
CA SER A 42 -4.94 13.79 -11.02
C SER A 42 -5.92 12.70 -11.42
N PRO A 43 -6.61 12.82 -12.57
CA PRO A 43 -7.58 11.83 -12.99
C PRO A 43 -6.99 10.42 -13.04
N LEU A 44 -7.81 9.44 -12.68
CA LEU A 44 -7.46 8.02 -12.75
C LEU A 44 -8.28 7.34 -13.84
N THR A 45 -7.67 6.40 -14.55
CA THR A 45 -8.39 5.59 -15.55
C THR A 45 -8.71 4.22 -14.98
N VAL A 46 -9.99 3.85 -15.01
CA VAL A 46 -10.48 2.49 -14.89
C VAL A 46 -10.48 1.89 -16.30
N PRO A 47 -9.66 0.87 -16.58
CA PRO A 47 -9.62 0.26 -17.91
C PRO A 47 -10.95 -0.39 -18.30
N ALA A 48 -11.19 -0.50 -19.61
CA ALA A 48 -12.34 -1.24 -20.14
C ALA A 48 -12.44 -2.67 -19.56
N GLY A 49 -13.64 -3.07 -19.14
CA GLY A 49 -13.91 -4.40 -18.58
C GLY A 49 -13.47 -4.57 -17.11
N GLU A 50 -12.89 -3.54 -16.49
CA GLU A 50 -12.41 -3.56 -15.12
C GLU A 50 -13.28 -2.72 -14.19
N VAL A 51 -13.13 -2.96 -12.88
CA VAL A 51 -13.80 -2.17 -11.81
C VAL A 51 -12.81 -1.39 -10.95
N ARG A 52 -11.53 -1.34 -11.36
CA ARG A 52 -10.44 -0.82 -10.54
C ARG A 52 -9.48 0.05 -11.34
N ALA A 53 -9.21 1.25 -10.84
CA ALA A 53 -8.01 2.01 -11.21
C ALA A 53 -6.91 1.70 -10.20
N SER A 54 -5.77 1.17 -10.64
CA SER A 54 -4.71 0.65 -9.75
C SER A 54 -3.50 1.57 -9.72
N LEU A 55 -3.00 1.84 -8.51
CA LEU A 55 -1.82 2.63 -8.21
C LEU A 55 -0.80 1.79 -7.44
N GLN A 56 0.45 1.83 -7.87
CA GLN A 56 1.58 1.20 -7.18
C GLN A 56 2.88 1.88 -7.63
N PHE A 57 3.84 2.06 -6.73
CA PHE A 57 5.10 2.77 -7.01
C PHE A 57 4.89 4.17 -7.62
N SER A 58 3.91 4.92 -7.10
CA SER A 58 3.59 6.28 -7.54
C SER A 58 3.19 6.40 -9.01
N LYS A 59 2.72 5.31 -9.63
CA LYS A 59 2.21 5.28 -11.01
C LYS A 59 0.85 4.60 -11.09
N GLN A 60 0.07 5.00 -12.08
CA GLN A 60 -1.12 4.28 -12.49
C GLN A 60 -0.75 3.10 -13.38
N LEU A 61 -1.23 1.90 -13.01
CA LEU A 61 -1.07 0.69 -13.80
C LEU A 61 -2.13 0.64 -14.90
N ARG A 62 -1.78 0.11 -16.08
CA ARG A 62 -2.74 -0.08 -17.17
C ARG A 62 -3.65 -1.27 -16.96
N THR A 63 -3.17 -2.29 -16.27
CA THR A 63 -3.94 -3.51 -16.00
C THR A 63 -4.06 -3.72 -14.49
N PRO A 64 -5.26 -3.82 -13.92
CA PRO A 64 -5.42 -4.01 -12.48
C PRO A 64 -4.84 -5.34 -11.96
N GLY A 65 -4.73 -6.35 -12.83
CA GLY A 65 -4.09 -7.63 -12.55
C GLY A 65 -2.56 -7.58 -12.43
N GLU A 66 -1.90 -6.50 -12.87
CA GLU A 66 -0.44 -6.32 -12.77
C GLU A 66 0.03 -5.92 -11.37
N VAL A 67 -0.91 -5.65 -10.45
CA VAL A 67 -0.57 -5.28 -9.06
C VAL A 67 0.28 -6.38 -8.44
N ASN A 68 1.52 -6.04 -8.09
CA ASN A 68 2.35 -6.90 -7.27
C ASN A 68 1.84 -6.82 -5.83
N LYS A 69 1.09 -7.84 -5.40
CA LYS A 69 0.49 -7.87 -4.05
C LYS A 69 1.53 -7.94 -2.93
N TRP A 70 2.80 -8.24 -3.20
CA TRP A 70 3.88 -8.23 -2.20
C TRP A 70 4.38 -6.82 -1.86
N GLU A 71 3.91 -5.82 -2.59
CA GLU A 71 4.34 -4.44 -2.48
C GLU A 71 3.13 -3.56 -2.19
N PRO A 72 3.31 -2.40 -1.54
CA PRO A 72 2.24 -1.44 -1.33
C PRO A 72 1.49 -1.11 -2.62
N TYR A 73 0.17 -1.22 -2.58
CA TYR A 73 -0.69 -0.81 -3.68
C TYR A 73 -2.00 -0.21 -3.16
N CYS A 74 -2.65 0.58 -4.01
CA CYS A 74 -3.99 1.09 -3.79
C CYS A 74 -4.84 0.96 -5.05
N GLN A 75 -6.13 0.68 -4.90
CA GLN A 75 -7.08 0.55 -5.99
C GLN A 75 -8.33 1.37 -5.69
N MET A 76 -8.65 2.31 -6.57
CA MET A 76 -9.94 2.99 -6.56
C MET A 76 -10.97 2.08 -7.21
N VAL A 77 -12.09 1.82 -6.54
CA VAL A 77 -13.08 0.83 -6.98
C VAL A 77 -14.40 1.50 -7.36
N VAL A 78 -14.91 1.12 -8.53
CA VAL A 78 -16.21 1.54 -9.08
C VAL A 78 -17.23 0.39 -9.00
N ASN A 79 -18.53 0.71 -9.02
CA ASN A 79 -19.59 -0.30 -9.00
C ASN A 79 -19.96 -0.82 -10.40
N THR A 80 -19.75 -0.03 -11.44
CA THR A 80 -20.07 -0.44 -12.82
C THR A 80 -18.87 -0.99 -13.58
N ILE A 81 -19.12 -1.99 -14.43
CA ILE A 81 -18.18 -2.44 -15.46
C ILE A 81 -18.59 -1.76 -16.76
N ASP A 82 -17.65 -1.03 -17.36
CA ASP A 82 -17.86 -0.34 -18.63
C ASP A 82 -17.05 -0.98 -19.75
N LYS A 83 -17.59 -0.95 -20.99
CA LYS A 83 -16.91 -1.52 -22.17
C LYS A 83 -15.77 -0.67 -22.70
N GLN A 84 -15.63 0.55 -22.19
CA GLN A 84 -14.61 1.52 -22.56
C GLN A 84 -13.90 1.99 -21.30
N ASP A 85 -12.70 2.54 -21.47
CA ASP A 85 -11.98 3.19 -20.38
C ASP A 85 -12.85 4.29 -19.75
N LYS A 86 -12.92 4.28 -18.43
CA LYS A 86 -13.68 5.24 -17.64
C LYS A 86 -12.73 6.08 -16.81
N GLU A 87 -12.96 7.38 -16.78
CA GLU A 87 -12.16 8.29 -15.96
C GLU A 87 -12.83 8.54 -14.61
N ILE A 88 -12.01 8.50 -13.56
CA ILE A 88 -12.30 9.02 -12.23
C ILE A 88 -11.66 10.41 -12.18
N PRO A 89 -12.46 11.49 -12.13
CA PRO A 89 -11.93 12.83 -12.24
C PRO A 89 -11.22 13.28 -10.96
N ALA A 90 -10.43 14.34 -11.09
CA ALA A 90 -9.74 14.99 -9.98
C ALA A 90 -10.74 15.75 -9.09
N ILE A 91 -11.27 15.05 -8.09
CA ILE A 91 -12.25 15.56 -7.12
C ILE A 91 -11.97 15.05 -5.70
N ASP A 92 -12.73 15.57 -4.75
CA ASP A 92 -12.70 15.18 -3.34
C ASP A 92 -13.81 14.18 -3.01
N PHE A 93 -13.45 13.15 -2.24
CA PHE A 93 -14.37 12.17 -1.67
C PHE A 93 -14.34 12.24 -0.15
N ARG A 94 -15.52 12.24 0.48
CA ARG A 94 -15.62 12.10 1.93
C ARG A 94 -15.34 10.66 2.32
N ILE A 95 -14.42 10.44 3.25
CA ILE A 95 -14.18 9.12 3.84
C ILE A 95 -15.22 8.89 4.93
N THR A 96 -16.17 8.00 4.70
CA THR A 96 -17.27 7.72 5.64
C THR A 96 -16.92 6.65 6.65
N ARG A 97 -16.04 5.71 6.27
CA ARG A 97 -15.70 4.55 7.10
C ARG A 97 -14.34 3.98 6.71
N VAL A 98 -13.61 3.52 7.71
CA VAL A 98 -12.31 2.85 7.55
C VAL A 98 -12.40 1.44 8.11
N VAL A 99 -12.13 0.43 7.30
CA VAL A 99 -12.19 -1.00 7.68
C VAL A 99 -10.88 -1.70 7.38
N ARG A 100 -10.53 -2.65 8.23
CA ARG A 100 -9.41 -3.58 7.99
C ARG A 100 -9.97 -4.95 7.68
N ASP A 101 -9.29 -5.66 6.78
CA ASP A 101 -9.62 -7.02 6.39
C ASP A 101 -8.34 -7.83 6.20
N GLN A 102 -8.48 -9.15 6.20
CA GLN A 102 -7.40 -10.08 5.96
C GLN A 102 -7.89 -11.17 5.01
N GLU A 103 -7.21 -11.35 3.89
CA GLU A 103 -7.50 -12.45 2.97
C GLU A 103 -6.32 -13.42 2.91
N PRO A 104 -6.57 -14.75 2.90
CA PRO A 104 -5.52 -15.71 2.68
C PRO A 104 -4.94 -15.50 1.27
N PHE A 105 -3.62 -15.37 1.18
CA PHE A 105 -2.89 -15.19 -0.06
C PHE A 105 -1.80 -16.25 -0.14
N THR A 106 -1.97 -17.19 -1.07
CA THR A 106 -1.05 -18.31 -1.22
C THR A 106 -0.11 -18.07 -2.38
N ARG A 107 1.19 -18.22 -2.13
CA ARG A 107 2.15 -18.40 -3.22
C ARG A 107 2.18 -19.88 -3.57
N ILE A 108 1.64 -20.25 -4.73
CA ILE A 108 1.99 -21.54 -5.33
C ILE A 108 3.44 -21.37 -5.80
N LYS A 109 4.39 -21.74 -4.94
CA LYS A 109 5.76 -21.94 -5.40
C LYS A 109 5.65 -23.08 -6.40
N ASN A 110 5.92 -22.81 -7.68
CA ASN A 110 6.11 -23.86 -8.67
C ASN A 110 7.27 -24.70 -8.15
N SER A 111 7.00 -25.74 -7.35
CA SER A 111 7.96 -26.80 -7.15
C SER A 111 8.22 -27.31 -8.57
N LYS A 112 9.50 -27.39 -8.95
CA LYS A 112 9.85 -28.09 -10.18
C LYS A 112 9.09 -29.41 -10.10
N ARG A 113 8.17 -29.66 -11.04
CA ARG A 113 7.41 -30.91 -11.11
C ARG A 113 8.43 -32.04 -11.28
N THR A 114 8.97 -32.54 -10.18
CA THR A 114 9.65 -33.83 -10.16
C THR A 114 8.52 -34.82 -10.36
N MET A 115 8.34 -35.29 -11.60
CA MET A 115 7.45 -36.41 -11.85
C MET A 115 8.05 -37.62 -11.14
N ILE A 116 7.50 -37.97 -9.97
CA ILE A 116 7.90 -39.19 -9.27
C ILE A 116 7.03 -40.30 -9.84
N ALA A 117 7.65 -41.24 -10.55
CA ALA A 117 6.95 -42.24 -11.37
C ALA A 117 6.18 -43.32 -10.58
N SER A 118 6.24 -43.29 -9.25
CA SER A 118 5.46 -44.17 -8.37
C SER A 118 5.78 -43.80 -6.92
N THR A 119 4.83 -43.21 -6.22
CA THR A 119 4.84 -43.21 -4.75
C THR A 119 3.45 -43.52 -4.24
N SER A 120 3.35 -44.24 -3.12
CA SER A 120 2.11 -44.34 -2.35
C SER A 120 1.57 -42.95 -2.00
N ASP A 121 0.25 -42.81 -1.86
CA ASP A 121 -0.45 -41.53 -1.63
C ASP A 121 0.17 -40.71 -0.48
N ASP A 122 0.78 -41.37 0.51
CA ASP A 122 1.47 -40.78 1.66
C ASP A 122 2.66 -39.87 1.31
N LEU A 123 3.32 -40.07 0.16
CA LEU A 123 4.51 -39.32 -0.27
C LEU A 123 4.17 -38.08 -1.11
N SER A 124 2.93 -37.96 -1.61
CA SER A 124 2.49 -36.82 -2.43
C SER A 124 2.46 -35.50 -1.63
N PHE A 125 2.15 -35.58 -0.33
CA PHE A 125 2.12 -34.46 0.62
C PHE A 125 3.48 -33.78 0.83
N LEU A 126 4.59 -34.51 0.64
CA LEU A 126 5.94 -33.98 0.87
C LEU A 126 6.43 -33.04 -0.24
N SER A 127 5.70 -32.90 -1.35
CA SER A 127 6.16 -32.18 -2.55
C SER A 127 5.58 -30.76 -2.74
N SER A 128 4.58 -30.36 -1.92
CA SER A 128 3.89 -29.07 -2.08
C SER A 128 3.56 -28.41 -0.75
N SER A 129 4.57 -27.86 -0.08
CA SER A 129 4.34 -26.94 1.04
C SER A 129 3.85 -25.59 0.50
N ALA A 130 2.54 -25.39 0.44
CA ALA A 130 1.94 -24.09 0.15
C ALA A 130 2.20 -23.16 1.34
N ILE A 131 3.04 -22.12 1.15
CA ILE A 131 3.19 -21.05 2.14
C ILE A 131 1.96 -20.14 1.98
N THR A 132 1.08 -20.17 2.98
CA THR A 132 -0.06 -19.26 3.06
C THR A 132 0.39 -18.01 3.84
N THR A 133 0.36 -16.85 3.18
CA THR A 133 0.50 -15.55 3.86
C THR A 133 -0.86 -14.86 3.94
N TRP A 134 -0.95 -13.79 4.71
CA TRP A 134 -2.16 -12.99 4.86
C TRP A 134 -1.94 -11.64 4.20
N LEU A 135 -2.82 -11.32 3.25
CA LEU A 135 -2.89 -10.01 2.62
C LEU A 135 -3.80 -9.12 3.48
N ILE A 136 -3.18 -8.18 4.21
CA ILE A 136 -3.91 -7.20 5.01
C ILE A 136 -4.32 -6.04 4.11
N LYS A 137 -5.61 -5.73 4.12
CA LYS A 137 -6.19 -4.62 3.37
C LYS A 137 -6.81 -3.59 4.29
N THR A 138 -6.68 -2.33 3.89
CA THR A 138 -7.44 -1.20 4.45
C THR A 138 -8.41 -0.70 3.39
N TYR A 139 -9.67 -0.61 3.76
CA TYR A 139 -10.76 -0.09 2.94
C TYR A 139 -11.16 1.28 3.48
N LEU A 140 -11.07 2.30 2.64
CA LEU A 140 -11.64 3.62 2.89
C LEU A 140 -12.91 3.73 2.06
N TYR A 141 -14.07 3.70 2.70
CA TYR A 141 -15.35 3.89 2.01
C TYR A 141 -15.53 5.36 1.69
N LEU A 142 -15.89 5.63 0.45
CA LEU A 142 -15.93 6.95 -0.15
C LEU A 142 -17.37 7.34 -0.45
N GLU A 143 -17.63 8.64 -0.39
CA GLU A 143 -18.92 9.22 -0.72
C GLU A 143 -18.71 10.51 -1.50
N SER A 144 -19.48 10.66 -2.58
CA SER A 144 -19.57 11.85 -3.42
C SER A 144 -20.94 11.89 -4.10
N ASP A 145 -21.62 13.03 -4.01
CA ASP A 145 -22.90 13.23 -4.71
C ASP A 145 -22.71 13.32 -6.23
N GLN A 146 -21.52 13.75 -6.68
CA GLN A 146 -21.20 13.92 -8.10
C GLN A 146 -20.80 12.60 -8.76
N TYR A 147 -20.12 11.70 -8.03
CA TYR A 147 -19.62 10.43 -8.57
C TYR A 147 -19.94 9.26 -7.62
N PRO A 148 -21.23 8.92 -7.44
CA PRO A 148 -21.67 7.89 -6.49
C PRO A 148 -21.24 6.46 -6.87
N ASP A 149 -20.81 6.26 -8.11
CA ASP A 149 -20.29 4.97 -8.59
C ASP A 149 -18.93 4.62 -7.95
N ILE A 150 -18.15 5.61 -7.52
CA ILE A 150 -16.85 5.43 -6.87
C ILE A 150 -17.08 5.28 -5.37
N TYR A 151 -16.95 4.06 -4.84
CA TYR A 151 -17.46 3.75 -3.49
C TYR A 151 -16.37 3.39 -2.47
N ARG A 152 -15.15 3.06 -2.90
CA ARG A 152 -14.03 2.81 -1.97
C ARG A 152 -12.65 2.90 -2.60
N LEU A 153 -11.68 3.26 -1.76
CA LEU A 153 -10.27 2.99 -1.97
C LEU A 153 -9.86 1.74 -1.18
N VAL A 154 -9.16 0.81 -1.84
CA VAL A 154 -8.63 -0.39 -1.21
C VAL A 154 -7.12 -0.39 -1.32
N CYS A 155 -6.41 -0.37 -0.19
CA CYS A 155 -4.96 -0.46 -0.17
C CYS A 155 -4.52 -1.71 0.57
N GLY A 156 -3.46 -2.36 0.09
CA GLY A 156 -2.99 -3.61 0.67
C GLY A 156 -1.54 -3.92 0.35
N GLN A 157 -1.04 -4.94 1.03
CA GLN A 157 0.26 -5.55 0.80
C GLN A 157 0.34 -6.91 1.51
N ALA A 158 0.99 -7.87 0.87
CA ALA A 158 1.32 -9.17 1.41
C ALA A 158 2.76 -9.12 1.88
N TRP A 159 3.03 -9.60 3.08
CA TRP A 159 4.39 -9.69 3.62
C TRP A 159 4.86 -11.14 3.56
N ASP A 160 6.08 -11.35 3.08
CA ASP A 160 6.76 -12.64 3.13
C ASP A 160 7.32 -12.88 4.54
N SER A 161 6.42 -12.99 5.52
CA SER A 161 6.73 -13.49 6.86
C SER A 161 5.44 -13.86 7.59
N TYR A 162 5.57 -14.64 8.65
CA TYR A 162 4.47 -15.01 9.57
C TYR A 162 3.75 -13.81 10.22
N LEU A 163 4.26 -12.57 10.05
CA LEU A 163 3.70 -11.36 10.62
C LEU A 163 3.18 -10.44 9.51
N SER A 164 2.00 -10.73 9.01
CA SER A 164 1.26 -9.77 8.19
C SER A 164 1.01 -8.51 9.01
N ARG A 165 1.35 -7.32 8.48
CA ARG A 165 1.13 -6.04 9.16
C ARG A 165 0.28 -5.06 8.37
N ARG A 166 -0.32 -4.12 9.10
CA ARG A 166 -1.06 -2.98 8.53
C ARG A 166 -0.11 -2.09 7.72
N MET A 167 -0.65 -1.51 6.66
CA MET A 167 0.05 -0.52 5.83
C MET A 167 0.29 0.78 6.62
N TYR A 168 1.51 1.29 6.55
CA TYR A 168 1.90 2.60 7.07
C TYR A 168 1.46 3.71 6.12
N MET A 169 1.32 4.93 6.62
CA MET A 169 0.95 6.08 5.80
C MET A 169 2.04 6.41 4.76
N GLU A 170 3.31 6.16 5.09
CA GLU A 170 4.43 6.32 4.17
C GLU A 170 4.30 5.36 2.98
N GLU A 171 3.93 4.11 3.23
CA GLU A 171 3.70 3.11 2.16
C GLU A 171 2.50 3.44 1.28
N PHE A 172 1.45 4.03 1.89
CA PHE A 172 0.34 4.59 1.12
C PHE A 172 0.84 5.68 0.18
N ASN A 173 1.64 6.63 0.69
CA ASN A 173 2.19 7.73 -0.11
C ASN A 173 3.09 7.19 -1.24
N ASP A 174 3.91 6.17 -0.97
CA ASP A 174 4.75 5.54 -1.99
C ASP A 174 3.92 4.84 -3.08
N ALA A 175 2.80 4.21 -2.69
CA ALA A 175 1.90 3.53 -3.62
C ALA A 175 1.18 4.52 -4.54
N VAL A 176 0.62 5.60 -3.98
CA VAL A 176 -0.26 6.53 -4.72
C VAL A 176 0.48 7.71 -5.34
N GLY A 177 1.65 8.07 -4.84
CA GLY A 177 2.42 9.21 -5.30
C GLY A 177 1.62 10.51 -5.26
N THR A 178 1.68 11.29 -6.34
CA THR A 178 0.98 12.56 -6.46
C THR A 178 -0.50 12.41 -6.81
N TYR A 179 -0.98 11.21 -7.19
CA TYR A 179 -2.35 11.02 -7.66
C TYR A 179 -3.39 11.23 -6.58
N LEU A 180 -3.11 10.79 -5.35
CA LEU A 180 -4.04 10.84 -4.24
C LEU A 180 -3.42 11.50 -3.02
N SER A 181 -4.22 12.20 -2.23
CA SER A 181 -3.83 12.68 -0.90
C SER A 181 -4.97 12.50 0.10
N ILE A 182 -4.65 12.32 1.38
CA ILE A 182 -5.63 12.26 2.46
C ILE A 182 -5.50 13.52 3.29
N LEU A 183 -6.56 14.31 3.33
CA LEU A 183 -6.68 15.48 4.17
C LEU A 183 -7.39 15.09 5.47
N PRO A 184 -6.85 15.47 6.64
CA PRO A 184 -7.44 15.13 7.92
C PRO A 184 -8.83 15.75 8.06
N ALA A 185 -9.72 15.07 8.79
CA ALA A 185 -10.98 15.65 9.22
C ALA A 185 -10.70 16.94 10.02
N GLU A 186 -11.51 17.98 9.80
CA GLU A 186 -11.46 19.19 10.63
C GLU A 186 -11.64 18.83 12.11
N SER A 187 -10.76 19.31 12.98
CA SER A 187 -10.92 19.17 14.41
C SER A 187 -12.09 20.05 14.84
N LYS A 188 -13.18 19.44 15.28
CA LYS A 188 -14.22 20.15 16.05
C LYS A 188 -13.69 20.58 17.41
#